data_AF-A0A162ZEU4-F1
#
_entry.id   AF-A0A162ZEU4-F1
#
_cell.length_a   1.000
_cell.length_b   1.000
_cell.length_c   1.000
_cell.angle_alpha   90.00
_cell.angle_beta   90.00
_cell.angle_gamma   90.00
#
_symmetry.space_group_name_H-M   'P 1'
#
loop_
_entity.id
_entity.type
_entity.pdbx_description
1 polymer ?
#
loop_
_entity_poly.entity_id
_entity_poly.type
_entity_poly.pdbx_seq_one_letter_code
_entity_poly.pdbx_strand_id
1 'polypeptide(L)'
;MGRSLVLELPINVPNNMPHIGTVKTWLHILQAICTILSVSVVAPIIAIEKKYYGSSQTGPNYTLFAIIISTVTPIFLIYFPWMYDRKAKFKKLGKFCLKPRTSIVFSSFYSTIWMFAGIGMSVHATNANNCSIDTDLEETYGDTYNRDWTSQCNCAKAAAAFAWTICLLWFSSLICSGIILWNEKQWVRKNFQEHKSNKQNALQTHESKHEETLSVDDYGSKLENGSPPFQHAQLTGSNQVSPYATPVNQTPNTYQNYHHQQVDPAITPYTSPVYQQQQQQQQQSVRFNSPMPLLGNSAEAPMTHAYYQSPEYVNPQPHSSTPMTMPQPTQYNQQSF
;
A
#
# COMPACT_ATOMS: atom_id res chain seq x y z
N MET A 1 -10.47 -9.17 30.61
CA MET A 1 -11.08 -9.80 29.41
C MET A 1 -10.52 -9.13 28.16
N GLY A 2 -9.34 -9.55 27.70
CA GLY A 2 -8.73 -9.09 26.45
C GLY A 2 -8.91 -10.16 25.39
N ARG A 3 -9.97 -10.08 24.59
CA ARG A 3 -10.07 -10.92 23.38
C ARG A 3 -9.04 -10.38 22.40
N SER A 4 -7.94 -11.11 22.25
CA SER A 4 -6.95 -10.91 21.19
C SER A 4 -7.70 -10.77 19.86
N LEU A 5 -7.53 -9.64 19.20
CA LEU A 5 -8.06 -9.37 17.86
C LEU A 5 -7.25 -10.22 16.88
N VAL A 6 -7.59 -11.51 16.78
CA VAL A 6 -7.04 -12.41 15.78
C VAL A 6 -7.74 -12.06 14.46
N LEU A 7 -7.12 -11.13 13.75
CA LEU A 7 -7.48 -10.75 12.39
C LEU A 7 -7.26 -11.97 11.50
N GLU A 8 -8.31 -12.74 11.18
CA GLU A 8 -8.28 -13.72 10.08
C GLU A 8 -8.28 -12.97 8.74
N LEU A 9 -7.24 -12.17 8.49
CA LEU A 9 -6.78 -11.96 7.14
C LEU A 9 -5.82 -13.10 6.81
N PRO A 10 -5.85 -13.67 5.60
CA PRO A 10 -4.85 -14.62 5.13
C PRO A 10 -3.50 -13.95 4.85
N ILE A 11 -3.11 -12.98 5.69
CA ILE A 11 -1.74 -12.56 5.86
C ILE A 11 -1.32 -13.37 7.08
N ASN A 12 -0.73 -14.53 6.83
CA ASN A 12 -0.21 -15.41 7.87
C ASN A 12 0.98 -14.68 8.52
N VAL A 13 0.68 -13.75 9.44
CA VAL A 13 1.69 -13.06 10.22
C VAL A 13 2.36 -14.17 11.02
N PRO A 14 3.66 -14.43 10.84
CA PRO A 14 4.32 -15.53 11.51
C PRO A 14 4.05 -15.42 13.01
N ASN A 15 3.63 -16.53 13.64
CA ASN A 15 3.28 -16.61 15.07
C ASN A 15 4.36 -16.03 16.01
N ASN A 16 5.57 -15.80 15.51
CA ASN A 16 6.69 -15.23 16.22
C ASN A 16 6.68 -13.69 16.38
N MET A 17 5.69 -12.95 15.83
CA MET A 17 5.60 -11.48 16.00
C MET A 17 4.18 -10.94 16.29
N PRO A 18 3.49 -11.41 17.36
CA PRO A 18 2.17 -10.88 17.72
C PRO A 18 2.22 -9.40 18.13
N HIS A 19 3.36 -8.89 18.57
CA HIS A 19 3.49 -7.52 19.08
C HIS A 19 3.47 -6.44 17.99
N ILE A 20 3.79 -6.76 16.74
CA ILE A 20 4.00 -5.74 15.70
C ILE A 20 2.70 -5.01 15.33
N GLY A 21 1.57 -5.74 15.32
CA GLY A 21 0.25 -5.15 15.09
C GLY A 21 -0.18 -4.19 16.20
N THR A 22 0.12 -4.56 17.45
CA THR A 22 -0.14 -3.72 18.63
C THR A 22 0.70 -2.45 18.59
N VAL A 23 2.00 -2.56 18.31
CA VAL A 23 2.91 -1.40 18.20
C VAL A 23 2.44 -0.44 17.11
N LYS A 24 2.06 -0.97 15.94
CA LYS A 24 1.53 -0.15 14.84
C LYS A 24 0.26 0.60 15.24
N THR A 25 -0.65 -0.06 15.95
CA THR A 25 -1.89 0.55 16.43
C THR A 25 -1.59 1.68 17.42
N TRP A 26 -0.67 1.47 18.36
CA TRP A 26 -0.23 2.51 19.29
C TRP A 26 0.43 3.70 18.59
N LEU A 27 1.26 3.46 17.57
CA LEU A 27 1.84 4.53 16.76
C LEU A 27 0.77 5.40 16.09
N HIS A 28 -0.29 4.79 15.53
CA HIS A 28 -1.40 5.55 14.93
C HIS A 28 -2.22 6.33 15.97
N ILE A 29 -2.41 5.78 17.17
CA ILE A 29 -3.07 6.50 18.28
C ILE A 29 -2.23 7.70 18.72
N LEU A 30 -0.92 7.51 18.91
CA LEU A 30 0.01 8.59 19.26
C LEU A 30 0.04 9.67 18.17
N GLN A 31 0.04 9.28 16.88
CA GLN A 31 -0.07 10.23 15.77
C GLN A 31 -1.34 11.08 15.87
N ALA A 32 -2.50 10.47 16.14
CA ALA A 32 -3.75 11.20 16.28
C ALA A 32 -3.73 12.17 17.45
N ILE A 33 -3.25 11.73 18.63
CA ILE A 33 -3.15 12.57 19.83
C ILE A 33 -2.19 13.75 19.59
N CYS A 34 -0.98 13.48 19.08
CA CYS A 34 0.00 14.53 18.80
C CYS A 34 -0.51 15.52 17.75
N THR A 35 -1.25 15.06 16.74
CA THR A 35 -1.84 15.94 15.72
C THR A 35 -2.88 16.88 16.34
N ILE A 36 -3.76 16.37 17.21
CA ILE A 36 -4.73 17.20 17.95
C ILE A 36 -4.02 18.21 18.85
N LEU A 37 -2.99 17.78 19.60
CA LEU A 37 -2.19 18.69 20.43
C LEU A 37 -1.51 19.77 19.58
N SER A 38 -1.05 19.44 18.37
CA SER A 38 -0.43 20.41 17.46
C SER A 38 -1.42 21.48 17.00
N VAL A 39 -2.70 21.14 16.78
CA VAL A 39 -3.76 22.13 16.51
C VAL A 39 -3.83 23.15 17.65
N SER A 40 -3.83 22.67 18.89
CA SER A 40 -3.94 23.53 20.08
C SER A 40 -2.75 24.47 20.27
N VAL A 41 -1.57 24.13 19.75
CA VAL A 41 -0.37 24.98 19.83
C VAL A 41 -0.25 25.91 18.62
N VAL A 42 -0.67 25.48 17.42
CA VAL A 42 -0.58 26.28 16.19
C VAL A 42 -1.71 27.30 16.10
N ALA A 43 -2.92 26.98 16.57
CA ALA A 43 -4.07 27.89 16.49
C ALA A 43 -3.84 29.23 17.21
N PRO A 44 -3.28 29.28 18.43
CA PRO A 44 -2.95 30.55 19.09
C PRO A 44 -1.93 31.40 18.32
N ILE A 45 -0.94 30.78 17.68
CA ILE A 45 0.07 31.50 16.86
C ILE A 45 -0.63 32.26 15.74
N ILE A 46 -1.46 31.56 14.97
CA ILE A 46 -2.20 32.14 13.84
C ILE A 46 -3.17 33.22 14.32
N ALA A 47 -3.85 33.01 15.45
CA ALA A 47 -4.77 33.99 16.02
C ALA A 47 -4.07 35.30 16.42
N ILE A 48 -2.89 35.19 17.05
CA ILE A 48 -2.09 36.34 17.48
C ILE A 48 -1.51 37.08 16.28
N GLU A 49 -0.93 36.36 15.31
CA GLU A 49 -0.41 36.99 14.08
C GLU A 49 -1.52 37.72 13.31
N LYS A 50 -2.69 37.09 13.16
CA LYS A 50 -3.84 37.71 12.49
C LYS A 50 -4.36 38.93 13.25
N LYS A 51 -4.32 38.94 14.58
CA LYS A 51 -4.77 40.05 15.43
C LYS A 51 -3.90 41.30 15.21
N TYR A 52 -2.57 41.14 15.13
CA TYR A 52 -1.64 42.28 15.10
C TYR A 52 -1.15 42.64 13.69
N TYR A 53 -0.86 41.66 12.83
CA TYR A 53 -0.34 41.87 11.47
C TYR A 53 -1.41 41.74 10.38
N GLY A 54 -2.66 41.42 10.74
CA GLY A 54 -3.76 41.19 9.78
C GLY A 54 -3.63 39.93 8.93
N SER A 55 -2.46 39.27 8.94
CA SER A 55 -2.17 38.03 8.23
C SER A 55 -1.21 37.15 9.04
N SER A 56 -1.20 35.85 8.75
CA SER A 56 -0.31 34.88 9.40
C SER A 56 0.85 34.52 8.48
N GLN A 57 1.99 34.19 9.08
CA GLN A 57 3.21 33.82 8.37
C GLN A 57 3.07 32.46 7.66
N THR A 58 3.90 32.22 6.64
CA THR A 58 3.84 31.01 5.81
C THR A 58 4.06 29.72 6.61
N GLY A 59 4.93 29.75 7.63
CA GLY A 59 5.25 28.57 8.46
C GLY A 59 4.06 28.01 9.23
N PRO A 60 3.40 28.81 10.10
CA PRO A 60 2.18 28.40 10.79
C PRO A 60 1.05 28.00 9.84
N ASN A 61 0.85 28.73 8.74
CA ASN A 61 -0.18 28.42 7.74
C ASN A 61 0.05 27.07 7.04
N TYR A 62 1.29 26.77 6.61
CA TYR A 62 1.63 25.48 6.01
C TYR A 62 1.46 24.33 7.02
N THR A 63 1.82 24.58 8.29
CA THR A 63 1.65 23.58 9.36
C THR A 63 0.19 23.30 9.65
N LEU A 64 -0.67 24.33 9.64
CA LEU A 64 -2.12 24.16 9.74
C LEU A 64 -2.66 23.32 8.57
N PHE A 65 -2.20 23.57 7.35
CA PHE A 65 -2.54 22.74 6.19
C PHE A 65 -2.13 21.28 6.40
N ALA A 66 -0.89 21.03 6.83
CA ALA A 66 -0.37 19.70 7.14
C ALA A 66 -1.22 18.98 8.22
N ILE A 67 -1.64 19.70 9.26
CA ILE A 67 -2.53 19.19 10.31
C ILE A 67 -3.89 18.77 9.75
N ILE A 68 -4.54 19.61 8.93
CA ILE A 68 -5.88 19.33 8.37
C ILE A 68 -5.84 18.06 7.52
N ILE A 69 -4.88 17.97 6.59
CA ILE A 69 -4.79 16.81 5.70
C ILE A 69 -4.38 15.53 6.47
N SER A 70 -3.53 15.66 7.49
CA SER A 70 -3.02 14.50 8.23
C SER A 70 -3.98 13.98 9.29
N THR A 71 -4.91 14.79 9.81
CA THR A 71 -5.88 14.36 10.84
C THR A 71 -6.81 13.27 10.34
N VAL A 72 -7.19 13.33 9.06
CA VAL A 72 -8.15 12.41 8.45
C VAL A 72 -7.57 11.00 8.26
N THR A 73 -6.28 10.89 7.98
CA THR A 73 -5.62 9.62 7.63
C THR A 73 -5.53 8.60 8.78
N PRO A 74 -5.01 8.91 9.98
CA PRO A 74 -4.91 7.95 11.07
C PRO A 74 -6.29 7.48 11.52
N ILE A 75 -7.31 8.36 11.46
CA ILE A 75 -8.70 7.98 11.72
C ILE A 75 -9.13 6.87 10.75
N PHE A 76 -8.89 7.03 9.45
CA PHE A 76 -9.20 5.99 8.47
C PHE A 76 -8.38 4.70 8.68
N LEU A 77 -7.10 4.81 9.00
CA LEU A 77 -6.23 3.65 9.25
C LEU A 77 -6.64 2.85 10.48
N ILE A 78 -7.27 3.48 11.49
CA ILE A 78 -7.82 2.79 12.67
C ILE A 78 -9.25 2.30 12.39
N TYR A 79 -10.07 3.14 11.76
CA TYR A 79 -11.48 2.87 11.54
C TYR A 79 -11.73 1.74 10.54
N PHE A 80 -11.00 1.68 9.42
CA PHE A 80 -11.24 0.67 8.39
C PHE A 80 -10.96 -0.76 8.84
N PRO A 81 -9.81 -1.07 9.49
CA PRO A 81 -9.58 -2.40 10.06
C PRO A 81 -10.65 -2.76 11.11
N TRP A 82 -10.96 -1.84 12.02
CA TRP A 82 -11.96 -2.09 13.06
C TRP A 82 -13.36 -2.35 12.50
N MET A 83 -13.79 -1.61 11.48
CA MET A 83 -15.09 -1.81 10.82
C MET A 83 -15.12 -3.09 9.99
N TYR A 84 -14.01 -3.43 9.33
CA TYR A 84 -13.88 -4.66 8.56
C TYR A 84 -14.13 -5.88 9.46
N ASP A 85 -13.51 -5.91 10.65
CA ASP A 85 -13.67 -6.99 11.62
C ASP A 85 -15.09 -7.08 12.19
N ARG A 86 -15.68 -5.93 12.57
CA ARG A 86 -16.95 -5.89 13.30
C ARG A 86 -18.17 -6.11 12.42
N LYS A 87 -18.17 -5.56 11.20
CA LYS A 87 -19.39 -5.44 10.39
C LYS A 87 -19.32 -6.13 9.04
N ALA A 88 -18.16 -6.66 8.62
CA ALA A 88 -17.92 -7.24 7.29
C ALA A 88 -18.37 -6.33 6.11
N LYS A 89 -18.59 -5.03 6.38
CA LYS A 89 -18.92 -3.98 5.41
C LYS A 89 -17.62 -3.35 4.92
N PHE A 90 -17.62 -2.80 3.72
CA PHE A 90 -16.44 -2.19 3.09
C PHE A 90 -15.27 -3.15 2.80
N LYS A 91 -15.54 -4.42 2.48
CA LYS A 91 -14.50 -5.43 2.18
C LYS A 91 -13.42 -4.95 1.20
N LYS A 92 -13.79 -4.18 0.17
CA LYS A 92 -12.85 -3.64 -0.83
C LYS A 92 -11.91 -2.58 -0.23
N LEU A 93 -12.43 -1.61 0.52
CA LEU A 93 -11.64 -0.53 1.14
C LEU A 93 -10.81 -1.06 2.32
N GLY A 94 -11.39 -1.91 3.17
CA GLY A 94 -10.66 -2.57 4.25
C GLY A 94 -9.48 -3.37 3.71
N LYS A 95 -9.68 -4.18 2.66
CA LYS A 95 -8.60 -4.94 2.01
C LYS A 95 -7.54 -4.04 1.36
N PHE A 96 -7.89 -2.81 0.95
CA PHE A 96 -6.92 -1.84 0.44
C PHE A 96 -6.09 -1.22 1.56
N CYS A 97 -6.70 -0.81 2.67
CA CYS A 97 -6.01 -0.24 3.83
C CYS A 97 -5.16 -1.27 4.58
N LEU A 98 -5.53 -2.55 4.52
CA LEU A 98 -4.78 -3.65 5.14
C LEU A 98 -3.56 -4.08 4.32
N LYS A 99 -3.45 -3.69 3.04
CA LYS A 99 -2.26 -3.99 2.23
C LYS A 99 -1.08 -3.16 2.75
N PRO A 100 0.04 -3.77 3.17
CA PRO A 100 1.16 -3.00 3.71
C PRO A 100 1.76 -2.00 2.69
N ARG A 101 1.60 -2.26 1.39
CA ARG A 101 2.01 -1.34 0.31
C ARG A 101 1.35 0.03 0.40
N THR A 102 0.06 0.10 0.73
CA THR A 102 -0.66 1.38 0.82
C THR A 102 -0.23 2.14 2.07
N SER A 103 -0.03 1.42 3.18
CA SER A 103 0.49 1.98 4.43
C SER A 103 1.85 2.66 4.22
N ILE A 104 2.76 2.08 3.43
CA ILE A 104 4.06 2.71 3.14
C ILE A 104 3.89 4.01 2.37
N VAL A 105 3.05 4.03 1.32
CA VAL A 105 2.83 5.24 0.49
C VAL A 105 2.25 6.38 1.33
N PHE A 106 1.26 6.09 2.17
CA PHE A 106 0.71 7.11 3.07
C PHE A 106 1.74 7.57 4.10
N SER A 107 2.44 6.64 4.77
CA SER A 107 3.44 7.01 5.78
C SER A 107 4.60 7.80 5.17
N SER A 108 5.05 7.50 3.95
CA SER A 108 6.12 8.27 3.29
C SER A 108 5.65 9.67 2.92
N PHE A 109 4.45 9.77 2.35
CA PHE A 109 3.86 11.06 1.97
C PHE A 109 3.71 11.99 3.18
N TYR A 110 3.14 11.48 4.28
CA TYR A 110 2.98 12.27 5.51
C TYR A 110 4.29 12.55 6.22
N SER A 111 5.28 11.66 6.16
CA SER A 111 6.63 11.95 6.68
C SER A 111 7.24 13.15 5.96
N THR A 112 7.14 13.21 4.63
CA THR A 112 7.65 14.34 3.84
C THR A 112 6.90 15.64 4.14
N ILE A 113 5.57 15.61 4.22
CA ILE A 113 4.77 16.80 4.59
C ILE A 113 5.18 17.33 5.96
N TRP A 114 5.27 16.46 6.96
CA TRP A 114 5.62 16.84 8.32
C TRP A 114 7.08 17.24 8.47
N MET A 115 7.98 16.70 7.64
CA MET A 115 9.36 17.16 7.56
C MET A 115 9.42 18.62 7.07
N PHE A 116 8.68 18.98 6.01
CA PHE A 116 8.59 20.38 5.57
C PHE A 116 7.92 21.28 6.61
N ALA A 117 6.89 20.80 7.30
CA ALA A 117 6.23 21.55 8.37
C ALA A 117 7.19 21.79 9.55
N GLY A 118 7.97 20.77 9.92
CA GLY A 118 9.03 20.86 10.92
C GLY A 118 10.08 21.90 10.57
N ILE A 119 10.60 21.87 9.33
CA ILE A 119 11.56 22.87 8.84
C ILE A 119 10.94 24.28 8.86
N GLY A 120 9.72 24.44 8.33
CA GLY A 120 9.02 25.73 8.27
C GLY A 120 8.78 26.33 9.67
N MET A 121 8.33 25.52 10.62
CA MET A 121 8.14 25.95 12.01
C MET A 121 9.45 26.20 12.73
N SER A 122 10.49 25.40 12.49
CA SER A 122 11.82 25.65 13.05
C SER A 122 12.37 26.99 12.57
N VAL A 123 12.33 27.27 11.25
CA VAL A 123 12.77 28.56 10.70
C VAL A 123 11.93 29.71 11.26
N HIS A 124 10.60 29.52 11.37
CA HIS A 124 9.73 30.52 11.95
C HIS A 124 10.08 30.83 13.41
N ALA A 125 10.34 29.79 14.21
CA ALA A 125 10.64 29.92 15.64
C ALA A 125 12.07 30.37 15.98
N THR A 126 13.04 30.16 15.07
CA THR A 126 14.44 30.59 15.26
C THR A 126 14.75 31.95 14.66
N ASN A 127 13.90 32.47 13.77
CA ASN A 127 14.10 33.79 13.19
C ASN A 127 13.85 34.87 14.25
N ALA A 128 14.89 35.64 14.56
CA ALA A 128 14.83 36.72 15.54
C ALA A 128 13.73 37.74 15.21
N ASN A 129 13.50 38.03 13.93
CA ASN A 129 12.50 39.01 13.49
C ASN A 129 11.06 38.59 13.80
N ASN A 130 10.79 37.28 13.90
CA ASN A 130 9.46 36.77 14.23
C ASN A 130 9.19 36.73 15.74
N CYS A 131 10.25 36.74 16.55
CA CYS A 131 10.16 36.69 18.02
C CYS A 131 10.59 37.99 18.70
N SER A 132 11.07 38.99 17.97
CA SER A 132 11.35 40.33 18.47
C SER A 132 10.05 41.11 18.62
N ILE A 133 9.98 41.94 19.66
CA ILE A 133 8.87 42.87 19.88
C ILE A 133 9.00 44.00 18.87
N ASP A 134 7.92 44.28 18.15
CA ASP A 134 7.81 45.42 17.25
C ASP A 134 7.45 46.68 18.05
N THR A 135 8.31 47.71 17.98
CA THR A 135 8.16 48.95 18.75
C THR A 135 6.90 49.71 18.37
N ASP A 136 6.49 49.66 17.10
CA ASP A 136 5.35 50.42 16.60
C ASP A 136 4.02 49.79 17.08
N LEU A 137 3.98 48.46 17.13
CA LEU A 137 2.85 47.71 17.70
C LEU A 137 2.82 47.80 19.23
N GLU A 138 3.98 47.86 19.88
CA GLU A 138 4.06 48.08 21.33
C GLU A 138 3.53 49.48 21.71
N GLU A 139 3.84 50.53 20.95
CA GLU A 139 3.27 51.86 21.17
C GLU A 139 1.74 51.87 20.99
N THR A 140 1.22 51.10 20.03
CA THR A 140 -0.21 51.05 19.70
C THR A 140 -1.04 50.20 20.67
N TYR A 141 -0.53 49.03 21.07
CA TYR A 141 -1.27 48.01 21.82
C TYR A 141 -0.78 47.81 23.26
N GLY A 142 0.37 48.39 23.62
CA GLY A 142 0.97 48.36 24.96
C GLY A 142 1.32 46.95 25.45
N ASP A 143 1.27 46.77 26.77
CA ASP A 143 1.65 45.55 27.48
C ASP A 143 0.92 44.28 27.02
N THR A 144 -0.29 44.44 26.47
CA THR A 144 -1.08 43.30 25.98
C THR A 144 -0.40 42.65 24.76
N TYR A 145 0.18 43.46 23.87
CA TYR A 145 0.94 42.94 22.74
C TYR A 145 2.19 42.21 23.20
N ASN A 146 2.98 42.80 24.09
CA ASN A 146 4.22 42.19 24.60
C ASN A 146 3.96 40.81 25.25
N ARG A 147 2.92 40.72 26.10
CA ARG A 147 2.52 39.45 26.74
C ARG A 147 2.06 38.40 25.73
N ASP A 148 1.19 38.78 24.80
CA ASP A 148 0.65 37.87 23.78
C ASP A 148 1.78 37.39 22.84
N TRP A 149 2.67 38.29 22.43
CA TRP A 149 3.78 38.01 21.50
C TRP A 149 4.84 37.08 22.12
N THR A 150 5.20 37.32 23.38
CA THR A 150 6.08 36.39 24.12
C THR A 150 5.49 34.98 24.22
N SER A 151 4.17 34.87 24.46
CA SER A 151 3.49 33.58 24.46
C SER A 151 3.50 32.94 23.07
N GLN A 152 3.29 33.73 22.01
CA GLN A 152 3.30 33.25 20.62
C GLN A 152 4.67 32.68 20.23
N CYS A 153 5.78 33.32 20.59
CA CYS A 153 7.12 32.78 20.34
C CYS A 153 7.36 31.45 21.09
N ASN A 154 6.90 31.32 22.33
CA ASN A 154 6.99 30.05 23.07
C ASN A 154 6.13 28.95 22.43
N CYS A 155 4.91 29.29 21.98
CA CYS A 155 4.07 28.39 21.21
C CYS A 155 4.73 27.98 19.89
N ALA A 156 5.41 28.88 19.19
CA ALA A 156 6.12 28.57 17.94
C ALA A 156 7.24 27.54 18.15
N LYS A 157 8.03 27.68 19.22
CA LYS A 157 9.04 26.69 19.61
C LYS A 157 8.43 25.33 19.95
N ALA A 158 7.34 25.33 20.72
CA ALA A 158 6.61 24.10 21.04
C ALA A 158 6.01 23.45 19.80
N ALA A 159 5.41 24.22 18.89
CA ALA A 159 4.84 23.74 17.64
C ALA A 159 5.92 23.13 16.73
N ALA A 160 7.12 23.71 16.67
CA ALA A 160 8.25 23.12 15.96
C ALA A 160 8.63 21.75 16.55
N ALA A 161 8.69 21.63 17.88
CA ALA A 161 8.97 20.36 18.55
C ALA A 161 7.88 19.29 18.28
N PHE A 162 6.61 19.68 18.32
CA PHE A 162 5.50 18.79 17.97
C PHE A 162 5.55 18.36 16.50
N ALA A 163 5.85 19.27 15.57
CA ALA A 163 5.97 18.95 14.16
C ALA A 163 7.07 17.91 13.88
N TRP A 164 8.25 18.06 14.52
CA TRP A 164 9.31 17.07 14.45
C TRP A 164 8.93 15.74 15.09
N THR A 165 8.24 15.77 16.24
CA THR A 165 7.77 14.56 16.92
C THR A 165 6.79 13.79 16.03
N ILE A 166 5.85 14.48 15.38
CA ILE A 166 4.92 13.86 14.44
C ILE A 166 5.65 13.31 13.20
N CYS A 167 6.63 14.05 12.68
CA CYS A 167 7.50 13.56 11.61
C CYS A 167 8.18 12.24 11.99
N LEU A 168 8.75 12.15 13.19
CA LEU A 168 9.39 10.92 13.70
C LEU A 168 8.39 9.79 13.92
N LEU A 169 7.16 10.08 14.35
CA LEU A 169 6.10 9.08 14.48
C LEU A 169 5.66 8.52 13.12
N TRP A 170 5.54 9.36 12.10
CA TRP A 170 5.28 8.92 10.72
C TRP A 170 6.44 8.10 10.15
N PHE A 171 7.67 8.53 10.39
CA PHE A 171 8.86 7.80 9.98
C PHE A 171 8.99 6.43 10.69
N SER A 172 8.69 6.37 11.99
CA SER A 172 8.64 5.12 12.74
C SER A 172 7.58 4.16 12.19
N SER A 173 6.41 4.69 11.83
CA SER A 173 5.35 3.91 11.18
C SER A 173 5.75 3.40 9.79
N LEU A 174 6.53 4.20 9.04
CA LEU A 174 7.12 3.80 7.77
C LEU A 174 8.11 2.65 7.95
N ILE A 175 9.01 2.74 8.94
CA ILE A 175 9.96 1.66 9.26
C ILE A 175 9.22 0.38 9.65
N CYS A 176 8.24 0.46 10.56
CA CYS A 176 7.44 -0.70 10.95
C CYS A 176 6.74 -1.35 9.74
N SER A 177 6.16 -0.54 8.85
CA SER A 177 5.51 -1.03 7.64
C SER A 177 6.51 -1.64 6.65
N GLY A 178 7.72 -1.08 6.56
CA GLY A 178 8.82 -1.61 5.76
C GLY A 178 9.31 -2.98 6.26
N ILE A 179 9.47 -3.14 7.57
CA ILE A 179 9.86 -4.42 8.19
C ILE A 179 8.80 -5.49 7.92
N ILE A 180 7.51 -5.16 8.05
CA ILE A 180 6.42 -6.10 7.74
C ILE A 180 6.49 -6.55 6.28
N LEU A 181 6.63 -5.61 5.34
CA LEU A 181 6.76 -5.96 3.92
C LEU A 181 8.00 -6.78 3.61
N TRP A 182 9.12 -6.50 4.29
CA TRP A 182 10.35 -7.26 4.13
C TRP A 182 10.14 -8.71 4.56
N ASN A 183 9.52 -8.91 5.73
CA ASN A 183 9.22 -10.24 6.26
C ASN A 183 8.23 -11.01 5.36
N GLU A 184 7.18 -10.36 4.86
CA GLU A 184 6.26 -10.96 3.89
C GLU A 184 6.98 -11.41 2.62
N LYS A 185 7.88 -10.58 2.07
CA LYS A 185 8.68 -10.92 0.88
C LYS A 185 9.60 -12.11 1.14
N GLN A 186 10.24 -12.17 2.30
CA GLN A 186 11.11 -13.29 2.66
C GLN A 186 10.31 -14.58 2.81
N TRP A 187 9.13 -14.52 3.42
CA TRP A 187 8.27 -15.70 3.60
C TRP A 187 7.76 -16.25 2.26
N VAL A 188 7.29 -15.38 1.35
CA VAL A 188 6.86 -15.80 0.01
C VAL A 188 8.01 -16.44 -0.78
N ARG A 189 9.23 -15.93 -0.65
CA ARG A 189 10.42 -16.53 -1.29
C ARG A 189 10.71 -17.92 -0.75
N LYS A 190 10.65 -18.12 0.57
CA LYS A 190 10.87 -19.42 1.21
C LYS A 190 9.84 -20.44 0.76
N ASN A 191 8.55 -20.11 0.81
CA ASN A 191 7.49 -21.03 0.37
C ASN A 191 7.60 -21.39 -1.11
N PHE A 192 7.99 -20.44 -1.96
CA PHE A 192 8.20 -20.71 -3.37
C PHE A 192 9.40 -21.65 -3.61
N GLN A 193 10.46 -21.49 -2.82
CA GLN A 193 11.62 -22.38 -2.85
C GLN A 193 11.27 -23.78 -2.33
N GLU A 194 10.49 -23.90 -1.25
CA GLU A 194 9.98 -25.17 -0.73
C GLU A 194 9.05 -25.88 -1.73
N HIS A 195 8.18 -25.14 -2.41
CA HIS A 195 7.33 -25.71 -3.46
C HIS A 195 8.16 -26.27 -4.64
N LYS A 196 9.26 -25.59 -4.99
CA LYS A 196 10.19 -26.06 -6.03
C LYS A 196 10.96 -27.30 -5.59
N SER A 197 11.49 -27.31 -4.35
CA SER A 197 12.21 -28.48 -3.83
C SER A 197 11.28 -29.68 -3.67
N ASN A 198 10.06 -29.49 -3.17
CA ASN A 198 9.07 -30.56 -3.05
C ASN A 198 8.68 -31.14 -4.41
N LYS A 199 8.57 -30.29 -5.46
CA LYS A 199 8.30 -30.76 -6.83
C LYS A 199 9.48 -31.55 -7.41
N GLN A 200 10.72 -31.13 -7.14
CA GLN A 200 11.92 -31.87 -7.57
C GLN A 200 12.06 -33.21 -6.85
N ASN A 201 11.84 -33.23 -5.53
CA ASN A 201 11.89 -34.46 -4.73
C ASN A 201 10.80 -35.45 -5.16
N ALA A 202 9.60 -34.95 -5.50
CA ALA A 202 8.52 -35.80 -6.03
C ALA A 202 8.89 -36.44 -7.38
N LEU A 203 9.57 -35.71 -8.28
CA LEU A 203 10.03 -36.25 -9.56
C LEU A 203 11.13 -37.31 -9.39
N GLN A 204 12.12 -37.06 -8.53
CA GLN A 204 13.17 -38.05 -8.24
C GLN A 204 12.61 -39.33 -7.63
N THR A 205 11.62 -39.23 -6.74
CA THR A 205 10.96 -40.40 -6.15
C THR A 205 10.25 -41.25 -7.20
N HIS A 206 9.70 -40.62 -8.25
CA HIS A 206 9.09 -41.35 -9.37
C HIS A 206 10.13 -42.04 -10.26
N GLU A 207 11.29 -41.42 -10.47
CA GLU A 207 12.38 -41.99 -11.27
C GLU A 207 12.99 -43.22 -10.59
N SER A 208 13.33 -43.12 -9.28
CA SER A 208 13.90 -44.26 -8.54
C SER A 208 12.94 -45.45 -8.44
N LYS A 209 11.63 -45.21 -8.31
CA LYS A 209 10.64 -46.30 -8.33
C LYS A 209 10.54 -47.00 -9.68
N HIS A 210 10.73 -46.27 -10.78
CA HIS A 210 10.68 -46.85 -12.12
C HIS A 210 11.91 -47.72 -12.42
N GLU A 211 13.07 -47.34 -11.89
CA GLU A 211 14.31 -48.11 -12.04
C GLU A 211 14.27 -49.44 -11.27
N GLU A 212 13.70 -49.45 -10.06
CA GLU A 212 13.55 -50.68 -9.25
C GLU A 212 12.58 -51.70 -9.89
N THR A 213 11.54 -51.25 -10.60
CA THR A 213 10.65 -52.16 -11.36
C THR A 213 11.28 -52.75 -12.62
N LEU A 214 12.34 -52.16 -13.17
CA LEU A 214 13.00 -52.67 -14.38
C LEU A 214 14.15 -53.66 -14.08
N SER A 215 14.56 -53.80 -12.81
CA SER A 215 15.73 -54.63 -12.43
C SER A 215 15.39 -55.99 -11.79
N VAL A 216 14.12 -56.45 -11.83
CA VAL A 216 13.70 -57.70 -11.13
C VAL A 216 13.39 -58.87 -12.09
N ASP A 217 13.36 -58.68 -13.41
CA ASP A 217 13.08 -59.77 -14.37
C ASP A 217 14.34 -60.25 -15.12
N ASP A 218 15.33 -60.78 -14.41
CA ASP A 218 16.35 -61.65 -15.02
C ASP A 218 16.81 -62.74 -14.04
N TYR A 219 15.90 -63.59 -13.58
CA TYR A 219 16.25 -64.94 -13.13
C TYR A 219 15.10 -65.93 -13.38
N GLY A 220 15.13 -66.53 -14.57
CA GLY A 220 14.79 -67.94 -14.79
C GLY A 220 13.32 -68.34 -14.74
N SER A 221 12.66 -68.34 -15.90
CA SER A 221 11.51 -69.24 -16.14
C SER A 221 11.78 -70.12 -17.36
N LYS A 222 11.99 -71.41 -17.05
CA LYS A 222 12.02 -72.53 -17.99
C LYS A 222 10.66 -72.68 -18.69
N LEU A 223 10.75 -73.01 -19.97
CA LEU A 223 9.74 -73.71 -20.79
C LEU A 223 8.70 -74.50 -19.98
N GLU A 224 7.41 -74.15 -20.13
CA GLU A 224 6.39 -75.19 -20.29
C GLU A 224 5.19 -74.71 -21.11
N ASN A 225 4.82 -75.59 -22.05
CA ASN A 225 3.80 -75.48 -23.07
C ASN A 225 2.39 -75.57 -22.44
N GLY A 226 1.42 -74.76 -22.90
CA GLY A 226 0.02 -75.04 -22.58
C GLY A 226 -0.95 -73.87 -22.74
N SER A 227 -1.55 -73.74 -23.92
CA SER A 227 -2.86 -73.06 -24.11
C SER A 227 -3.95 -73.83 -23.35
N PRO A 228 -5.07 -73.22 -22.84
CA PRO A 228 -6.15 -72.65 -23.66
C PRO A 228 -6.90 -71.47 -22.96
N PRO A 229 -8.21 -71.22 -23.19
CA PRO A 229 -8.72 -70.30 -24.21
C PRO A 229 -9.42 -69.05 -23.63
N PHE A 230 -9.74 -68.13 -24.54
CA PHE A 230 -10.65 -66.98 -24.39
C PHE A 230 -11.81 -67.20 -23.43
N GLN A 231 -11.90 -66.38 -22.37
CA GLN A 231 -13.15 -66.03 -21.70
C GLN A 231 -13.18 -64.52 -21.38
N HIS A 232 -14.25 -63.88 -21.85
CA HIS A 232 -14.67 -62.54 -21.48
C HIS A 232 -14.88 -62.45 -19.96
N ALA A 233 -14.23 -61.49 -19.30
CA ALA A 233 -14.57 -61.08 -17.94
C ALA A 233 -14.60 -59.55 -17.85
N GLN A 234 -15.72 -59.07 -17.31
CA GLN A 234 -16.12 -57.68 -17.18
C GLN A 234 -15.17 -56.88 -16.26
N LEU A 235 -14.96 -55.61 -16.63
CA LEU A 235 -14.40 -54.59 -15.73
C LEU A 235 -15.31 -54.45 -14.50
N THR A 236 -14.79 -54.86 -13.34
CA THR A 236 -15.26 -54.39 -12.04
C THR A 236 -14.06 -53.78 -11.34
N GLY A 237 -14.00 -52.45 -11.33
CA GLY A 237 -12.95 -51.69 -10.64
C GLY A 237 -13.12 -51.82 -9.12
N SER A 238 -12.39 -52.74 -8.52
CA SER A 238 -12.24 -52.84 -7.07
C SER A 238 -11.19 -51.84 -6.58
N ASN A 239 -11.65 -50.89 -5.77
CA ASN A 239 -10.83 -50.04 -4.91
C ASN A 239 -9.88 -50.88 -4.06
N GLN A 240 -8.56 -50.72 -4.27
CA GLN A 240 -7.54 -51.30 -3.41
C GLN A 240 -7.26 -50.31 -2.26
N VAL A 241 -7.78 -50.67 -1.09
CA VAL A 241 -7.57 -49.97 0.18
C VAL A 241 -6.18 -50.34 0.70
N SER A 242 -5.31 -49.34 0.85
CA SER A 242 -4.00 -49.44 1.48
C SER A 242 -4.14 -49.39 3.01
N PRO A 243 -3.61 -50.33 3.80
CA PRO A 243 -3.68 -50.29 5.26
C PRO A 243 -2.38 -49.73 5.85
N TYR A 244 -2.33 -48.43 6.10
CA TYR A 244 -1.45 -47.87 7.14
C TYR A 244 -2.22 -46.79 7.90
N ALA A 245 -2.72 -47.19 9.07
CA ALA A 245 -3.37 -46.32 10.02
C ALA A 245 -2.31 -45.60 10.87
N THR A 246 -2.22 -44.27 10.73
CA THR A 246 -1.73 -43.39 11.78
C THR A 246 -2.93 -42.83 12.55
N PRO A 247 -2.90 -42.77 13.89
CA PRO A 247 -4.03 -42.29 14.68
C PRO A 247 -4.18 -40.77 14.52
N VAL A 248 -5.25 -40.35 13.85
CA VAL A 248 -5.67 -38.95 13.75
C VAL A 248 -6.56 -38.61 14.94
N ASN A 249 -6.08 -37.67 15.75
CA ASN A 249 -6.80 -37.04 16.83
C ASN A 249 -7.92 -36.16 16.24
N GLN A 250 -9.18 -36.53 16.51
CA GLN A 250 -10.36 -35.86 15.98
C GLN A 250 -10.56 -34.49 16.65
N THR A 251 -10.63 -33.43 15.85
CA THR A 251 -11.32 -32.17 16.22
C THR A 251 -12.48 -31.97 15.25
N PRO A 252 -13.68 -31.57 15.72
CA PRO A 252 -14.88 -31.53 14.90
C PRO A 252 -14.91 -30.26 14.05
N ASN A 253 -14.84 -30.43 12.72
CA ASN A 253 -15.14 -29.38 11.76
C ASN A 253 -16.49 -29.65 11.09
N THR A 254 -17.45 -28.80 11.45
CA THR A 254 -18.75 -28.62 10.81
C THR A 254 -18.54 -28.02 9.42
N TYR A 255 -18.80 -28.78 8.35
CA TYR A 255 -19.00 -28.23 7.01
C TYR A 255 -20.45 -28.42 6.59
N GLN A 256 -21.14 -27.30 6.41
CA GLN A 256 -22.44 -27.24 5.75
C GLN A 256 -22.29 -27.63 4.28
N ASN A 257 -23.10 -28.60 3.89
CA ASN A 257 -23.25 -29.14 2.55
C ASN A 257 -24.32 -28.31 1.82
N TYR A 258 -23.94 -27.52 0.81
CA TYR A 258 -24.89 -26.91 -0.12
C TYR A 258 -25.07 -27.85 -1.31
N HIS A 259 -26.21 -28.53 -1.36
CA HIS A 259 -26.66 -29.29 -2.52
C HIS A 259 -26.95 -28.33 -3.69
N HIS A 260 -26.21 -28.48 -4.79
CA HIS A 260 -26.64 -27.98 -6.08
C HIS A 260 -27.51 -29.04 -6.76
N GLN A 261 -28.76 -28.66 -7.02
CA GLN A 261 -29.76 -29.46 -7.72
C GLN A 261 -29.46 -29.41 -9.23
N GLN A 262 -29.29 -30.58 -9.81
CA GLN A 262 -29.04 -30.84 -11.23
C GLN A 262 -30.37 -30.81 -11.99
N VAL A 263 -30.47 -29.96 -13.01
CA VAL A 263 -31.60 -29.93 -13.97
C VAL A 263 -31.01 -30.13 -15.37
N ASP A 264 -31.61 -31.07 -16.10
CA ASP A 264 -31.22 -31.56 -17.43
C ASP A 264 -31.33 -30.53 -18.57
N PRO A 265 -30.69 -30.79 -19.72
CA PRO A 265 -30.37 -29.76 -20.72
C PRO A 265 -31.44 -29.64 -21.81
N ALA A 266 -31.82 -28.41 -22.14
CA ALA A 266 -32.44 -28.06 -23.41
C ALA A 266 -31.40 -27.45 -24.34
N ILE A 267 -31.38 -27.96 -25.57
CA ILE A 267 -30.48 -27.66 -26.67
C ILE A 267 -30.58 -26.18 -27.06
N THR A 268 -29.47 -25.43 -26.98
CA THR A 268 -29.32 -24.13 -27.67
C THR A 268 -27.96 -24.04 -28.36
N PRO A 269 -27.91 -23.58 -29.62
CA PRO A 269 -26.69 -23.57 -30.41
C PRO A 269 -25.72 -22.46 -30.00
N TYR A 270 -24.44 -22.77 -30.20
CA TYR A 270 -23.25 -21.96 -29.98
C TYR A 270 -23.37 -20.51 -30.47
N THR A 271 -22.97 -19.57 -29.63
CA THR A 271 -22.41 -18.29 -30.08
C THR A 271 -21.30 -17.87 -29.12
N SER A 272 -20.06 -17.96 -29.59
CA SER A 272 -18.86 -17.58 -28.85
C SER A 272 -18.80 -16.06 -28.65
N PRO A 273 -18.55 -15.54 -27.44
CA PRO A 273 -18.22 -14.13 -27.29
C PRO A 273 -16.75 -13.91 -27.69
N VAL A 274 -16.58 -13.27 -28.84
CA VAL A 274 -15.34 -12.62 -29.26
C VAL A 274 -15.06 -11.49 -28.26
N TYR A 275 -13.99 -11.60 -27.49
CA TYR A 275 -13.45 -10.46 -26.75
C TYR A 275 -12.82 -9.50 -27.76
N GLN A 276 -13.59 -8.49 -28.17
CA GLN A 276 -13.03 -7.31 -28.86
C GLN A 276 -12.22 -6.49 -27.85
N GLN A 277 -10.91 -6.50 -28.06
CA GLN A 277 -9.94 -5.64 -27.41
C GLN A 277 -10.13 -4.21 -27.91
N GLN A 278 -10.91 -3.41 -27.19
CA GLN A 278 -11.10 -1.99 -27.52
C GLN A 278 -9.90 -1.17 -27.03
N GLN A 279 -8.93 -0.93 -27.92
CA GLN A 279 -8.01 0.19 -27.80
C GLN A 279 -8.81 1.49 -28.00
N GLN A 280 -8.95 2.29 -26.95
CA GLN A 280 -9.28 3.71 -27.11
C GLN A 280 -8.03 4.54 -26.82
N GLN A 281 -7.33 4.88 -27.89
CA GLN A 281 -6.60 6.13 -27.98
C GLN A 281 -7.62 7.25 -28.17
N GLN A 282 -7.72 8.15 -27.20
CA GLN A 282 -8.14 9.53 -27.45
C GLN A 282 -7.15 10.46 -26.77
N GLN A 283 -6.10 10.82 -27.51
CA GLN A 283 -5.42 12.09 -27.33
C GLN A 283 -6.38 13.19 -27.79
N GLN A 284 -7.09 13.81 -26.85
CA GLN A 284 -7.83 15.03 -27.11
C GLN A 284 -6.95 16.21 -26.68
N SER A 285 -6.20 16.76 -27.63
CA SER A 285 -5.47 18.00 -27.48
C SER A 285 -6.47 19.16 -27.45
N VAL A 286 -6.87 19.56 -26.24
CA VAL A 286 -7.63 20.80 -26.05
C VAL A 286 -6.67 21.97 -26.26
N ARG A 287 -6.68 22.55 -27.46
CA ARG A 287 -6.14 23.89 -27.72
C ARG A 287 -7.01 24.90 -26.98
N PHE A 288 -6.48 25.50 -25.92
CA PHE A 288 -6.99 26.76 -25.40
C PHE A 288 -6.55 27.90 -26.32
N ASN A 289 -7.43 28.29 -27.25
CA ASN A 289 -7.39 29.60 -27.89
C ASN A 289 -8.08 30.59 -26.95
N SER A 290 -7.31 31.34 -26.16
CA SER A 290 -7.83 32.51 -25.44
C SER A 290 -7.59 33.76 -26.29
N PRO A 291 -8.63 34.49 -26.72
CA PRO A 291 -8.47 35.81 -27.31
C PRO A 291 -8.10 36.85 -26.23
N MET A 292 -7.08 37.67 -26.52
CA MET A 292 -6.74 38.87 -25.77
C MET A 292 -7.91 39.85 -25.72
N PRO A 293 -8.22 40.46 -24.56
CA PRO A 293 -8.86 41.75 -24.49
C PRO A 293 -7.82 42.87 -24.54
N LEU A 294 -8.12 43.87 -25.36
CA LEU A 294 -7.42 45.13 -25.52
C LEU A 294 -7.30 45.95 -24.23
N LEU A 295 -6.17 46.67 -24.18
CA LEU A 295 -5.87 47.92 -23.50
C LEU A 295 -7.05 48.69 -22.86
N GLY A 296 -6.88 49.02 -21.58
CA GLY A 296 -7.55 50.12 -20.89
C GLY A 296 -6.58 50.76 -19.89
N ASN A 297 -6.21 52.01 -20.16
CA ASN A 297 -5.21 52.84 -19.46
C ASN A 297 -5.44 53.01 -17.95
N SER A 298 -4.38 52.96 -17.13
CA SER A 298 -4.02 54.07 -16.21
C SER A 298 -2.86 53.76 -15.27
N ALA A 299 -2.04 54.81 -15.09
CA ALA A 299 -1.15 55.15 -13.99
C ALA A 299 0.18 54.38 -13.82
N GLU A 300 1.24 55.10 -14.22
CA GLU A 300 2.66 54.88 -13.99
C GLU A 300 3.03 54.59 -12.52
N ALA A 301 3.92 53.61 -12.35
CA ALA A 301 4.89 53.59 -11.26
C ALA A 301 6.26 53.15 -11.83
N PRO A 302 7.37 53.79 -11.47
CA PRO A 302 8.67 53.51 -12.07
C PRO A 302 9.26 52.22 -11.49
N MET A 303 9.30 51.15 -12.29
CA MET A 303 10.07 49.95 -11.98
C MET A 303 11.47 50.01 -12.60
N THR A 304 12.45 49.80 -11.74
CA THR A 304 13.86 49.59 -12.07
C THR A 304 14.03 48.32 -12.91
N HIS A 305 14.56 48.48 -14.12
CA HIS A 305 14.86 47.38 -15.03
C HIS A 305 16.04 46.53 -14.51
N ALA A 306 15.74 45.35 -13.96
CA ALA A 306 16.72 44.27 -13.88
C ALA A 306 16.64 43.45 -15.18
N TYR A 307 17.74 43.46 -15.94
CA TYR A 307 17.94 42.63 -17.13
C TYR A 307 17.90 41.14 -16.72
N TYR A 308 16.79 40.45 -17.01
CA TYR A 308 16.76 38.99 -17.04
C TYR A 308 17.09 38.54 -18.47
N GLN A 309 18.29 37.98 -18.66
CA GLN A 309 18.61 37.19 -19.84
C GLN A 309 17.76 35.91 -19.81
N SER A 310 16.88 35.78 -20.81
CA SER A 310 16.10 34.55 -21.03
C SER A 310 17.05 33.43 -21.45
N PRO A 311 17.01 32.25 -20.80
CA PRO A 311 17.76 31.09 -21.27
C PRO A 311 17.21 30.62 -22.62
N GLU A 312 18.14 30.38 -23.54
CA GLU A 312 17.93 29.91 -24.90
C GLU A 312 17.28 28.51 -24.90
N TYR A 313 16.11 28.39 -25.50
CA TYR A 313 15.34 27.16 -25.56
C TYR A 313 15.94 26.24 -26.64
N VAL A 314 16.83 25.34 -26.23
CA VAL A 314 17.35 24.28 -27.11
C VAL A 314 16.26 23.25 -27.36
N ASN A 315 15.77 23.21 -28.60
CA ASN A 315 14.76 22.26 -29.09
C ASN A 315 15.37 20.83 -29.16
N PRO A 316 14.95 19.86 -28.33
CA PRO A 316 15.48 18.51 -28.39
C PRO A 316 14.97 17.79 -29.64
N GLN A 317 15.89 17.28 -30.46
CA GLN A 317 15.57 16.46 -31.63
C GLN A 317 14.72 15.23 -31.25
N PRO A 318 13.77 14.82 -32.12
CA PRO A 318 12.99 13.61 -31.91
C PRO A 318 13.89 12.37 -32.11
N HIS A 319 14.22 11.68 -31.02
CA HIS A 319 14.82 10.36 -31.09
C HIS A 319 13.80 9.35 -31.64
N SER A 320 14.12 8.78 -32.80
CA SER A 320 13.43 7.65 -33.40
C SER A 320 13.46 6.45 -32.44
N SER A 321 12.32 6.11 -31.87
CA SER A 321 12.16 4.92 -31.05
C SER A 321 12.03 3.71 -31.99
N THR A 322 13.11 2.94 -32.11
CA THR A 322 13.10 1.65 -32.80
C THR A 322 12.18 0.70 -32.04
N PRO A 323 11.11 0.16 -32.66
CA PRO A 323 10.21 -0.76 -31.98
C PRO A 323 10.96 -2.06 -31.65
N MET A 324 11.00 -2.43 -30.37
CA MET A 324 11.55 -3.72 -29.94
C MET A 324 10.62 -4.84 -30.43
N THR A 325 11.17 -5.74 -31.24
CA THR A 325 10.51 -6.93 -31.74
C THR A 325 10.15 -7.84 -30.56
N MET A 326 8.86 -8.09 -30.36
CA MET A 326 8.36 -8.98 -29.31
C MET A 326 8.77 -10.43 -29.65
N PRO A 327 9.33 -11.20 -28.71
CA PRO A 327 9.68 -12.60 -28.95
C PRO A 327 8.42 -13.42 -29.28
N GLN A 328 8.50 -14.21 -30.35
CA GLN A 328 7.41 -15.08 -30.80
C GLN A 328 7.00 -16.07 -29.69
N PRO A 329 5.69 -16.31 -29.51
CA PRO A 329 5.21 -17.31 -28.57
C PRO A 329 5.60 -18.71 -29.03
N THR A 330 6.35 -19.42 -28.19
CA THR A 330 6.72 -20.81 -28.38
C THR A 330 5.45 -21.67 -28.36
N GLN A 331 5.05 -22.22 -29.51
CA GLN A 331 3.97 -23.19 -29.59
C GLN A 331 4.41 -24.51 -28.94
N TYR A 332 3.81 -24.85 -27.81
CA TYR A 332 3.93 -26.19 -27.24
C TYR A 332 3.07 -27.14 -28.07
N ASN A 333 3.74 -28.06 -28.74
CA ASN A 333 3.13 -29.11 -29.54
C ASN A 333 2.45 -30.11 -28.60
N GLN A 334 1.11 -30.11 -28.56
CA GLN A 334 0.34 -31.16 -27.89
C GLN A 334 0.36 -32.39 -28.78
N GLN A 335 1.22 -33.35 -28.45
CA GLN A 335 1.08 -34.72 -28.94
C GLN A 335 -0.13 -35.36 -28.22
N SER A 336 -1.20 -35.56 -28.96
CA SER A 336 -2.31 -36.41 -28.60
C SER A 336 -1.88 -37.87 -28.69
N PHE A 337 -1.99 -38.58 -27.56
CA PHE A 337 -1.90 -40.04 -27.45
C PHE A 337 -3.21 -40.71 -27.86
#